data_AF-A0ABD1V0Q0-F1
#
_entry.id   AF-A0ABD1V0Q0-F1
#
_cell.length_a   1.000
_cell.length_b   1.000
_cell.length_c   1.000
_cell.angle_alpha   90.00
_cell.angle_beta   90.00
_cell.angle_gamma   90.00
#
_symmetry.space_group_name_H-M   'P 1'
#
loop_
_entity.id
_entity.type
_entity.pdbx_description
1 polymer ?
#
loop_
_entity_poly.entity_id
_entity_poly.type
_entity_poly.pdbx_seq_one_letter_code
_entity_poly.pdbx_strand_id
1 'polypeptide(L)'
;MGEIGGTVESMTAEIKLSDAEAAQWEELPEPSVQKSVQCPIEKKKSLRARYSYGIVFLITNLIAWLFRDYGERALPLLHYTKACGIEEEDCFHTMGVLRVSLGCFIFFFTMFLTTCYTRKLYEARNAWHSGWWALKFIILTISLAIPFFIPSYYIQIYGELARVGAGVFLILQLISVIEFITWWNNYWMPDDRNKSSCSLGLFMSTLFYIASVCGLVVMYALYASKPSCTLNIFFITWTAILLVVMMIISLHSKVNRGLLSSGIMASYIVFLCWTAIRSEPASEKCSPQKQENAHGGWTTVIGFLIAICAIVMATFSTGIDSQTFQFRKDAVQLEDDIPYKYGFFHIVFSLGAMYFAMLFISWNLESSTRKWSIDVGWASTWVKIVNEWFAATIYLWKLISPVVRQNKIMNHEVSMEEVNKSAAA
;
A
#
# COMPACT_ATOMS: atom_id res chain seq x y z
N MET A 1 25.19 20.78 58.59
CA MET A 1 23.72 20.96 58.59
C MET A 1 23.43 22.05 57.58
N GLY A 2 23.00 21.82 56.35
CA GLY A 2 22.37 20.66 55.71
C GLY A 2 21.09 21.17 55.07
N GLU A 3 21.02 21.21 53.73
CA GLU A 3 19.76 21.00 53.00
C GLU A 3 20.03 20.79 51.50
N ILE A 4 19.25 19.85 50.97
CA ILE A 4 19.33 19.22 49.65
C ILE A 4 18.24 19.85 48.79
N GLY A 5 18.55 20.19 47.54
CA GLY A 5 17.54 20.66 46.58
C GLY A 5 18.06 20.61 45.15
N GLY A 6 18.22 19.40 44.60
CA GLY A 6 18.57 19.18 43.19
C GLY A 6 17.34 18.82 42.38
N THR A 7 16.85 19.76 41.58
CA THR A 7 15.83 19.55 40.54
C THR A 7 16.51 19.02 39.27
N VAL A 8 15.94 17.95 38.72
CA VAL A 8 16.39 17.27 37.49
C VAL A 8 16.21 18.19 36.28
N GLU A 9 17.29 18.49 35.56
CA GLU A 9 17.25 19.23 34.29
C GLU A 9 17.48 18.28 33.10
N SER A 10 16.58 18.38 32.12
CA SER A 10 16.40 17.51 30.97
C SER A 10 17.49 17.71 29.91
N MET A 11 18.17 16.61 29.57
CA MET A 11 19.19 16.49 28.54
C MET A 11 18.63 16.79 27.13
N THR A 12 18.94 17.97 26.60
CA THR A 12 18.89 18.26 25.15
C THR A 12 20.28 18.00 24.58
N ALA A 13 20.43 16.95 23.78
CA ALA A 13 21.68 16.64 23.11
C ALA A 13 21.88 17.60 21.92
N GLU A 14 22.66 18.67 22.14
CA GLU A 14 23.28 19.44 21.07
C GLU A 14 24.36 18.59 20.39
N ILE A 15 24.27 18.47 19.07
CA ILE A 15 25.25 17.78 18.23
C ILE A 15 26.50 18.67 18.16
N LYS A 16 27.52 18.36 18.96
CA LYS A 16 28.86 18.95 18.80
C LYS A 16 29.53 18.35 17.55
N LEU A 17 29.70 19.17 16.52
CA LEU A 17 30.49 18.87 15.33
C LEU A 17 31.98 18.77 15.71
N SER A 18 32.73 17.84 15.12
CA SER A 18 34.17 17.70 15.44
C SER A 18 34.99 18.80 14.75
N ASP A 19 36.02 19.31 15.43
CA ASP A 19 36.85 20.44 14.95
C ASP A 19 37.52 20.17 13.58
N ALA A 20 37.67 18.90 13.18
CA ALA A 20 38.22 18.51 11.88
C ALA A 20 37.24 18.69 10.71
N GLU A 21 35.93 18.59 10.97
CA GLU A 21 34.91 18.90 9.95
C GLU A 21 34.79 20.42 9.80
N ALA A 22 34.84 21.17 10.90
CA ALA A 22 34.77 22.65 10.90
C ALA A 22 35.79 23.31 9.96
N ALA A 23 37.02 22.81 9.91
CA ALA A 23 38.09 23.34 9.07
C ALA A 23 37.86 23.14 7.55
N GLN A 24 37.09 22.13 7.13
CA GLN A 24 36.74 21.93 5.71
C GLN A 24 35.66 22.89 5.20
N TRP A 25 34.88 23.50 6.09
CA TRP A 25 33.81 24.44 5.71
C TRP A 25 34.32 25.87 5.45
N GLU A 26 35.52 26.22 5.92
CA GLU A 26 36.10 27.56 5.78
C GLU A 26 36.64 27.86 4.36
N GLU A 27 36.94 26.84 3.55
CA GLU A 27 37.43 27.01 2.17
C GLU A 27 36.33 27.04 1.10
N LEU A 28 35.08 26.76 1.48
CA LEU A 28 33.95 26.71 0.55
C LEU A 28 33.33 28.12 0.38
N PRO A 29 33.06 28.59 -0.85
CA PRO A 29 32.42 29.90 -1.07
C PRO A 29 31.09 29.98 -0.31
N GLU A 30 30.82 31.06 0.44
CA GLU A 30 29.63 31.23 1.30
C GLU A 30 28.29 30.65 0.78
N PRO A 31 27.87 30.85 -0.50
CA PRO A 31 26.62 30.26 -1.01
C PRO A 31 26.61 28.73 -1.07
N SER A 32 27.77 28.08 -1.04
CA SER A 32 27.91 26.61 -0.99
C SER A 32 27.82 26.08 0.45
N VAL A 33 28.39 26.79 1.43
CA VAL A 33 28.29 26.48 2.87
C VAL A 33 26.85 26.69 3.39
N GLN A 34 26.15 27.71 2.91
CA GLN A 34 24.76 27.92 3.30
C GLN A 34 23.82 26.84 2.72
N LYS A 35 24.10 26.35 1.51
CA LYS A 35 23.35 25.24 0.90
C LYS A 35 23.60 23.92 1.63
N SER A 36 24.83 23.62 2.03
CA SER A 36 25.14 22.37 2.73
C SER A 36 24.46 22.26 4.10
N VAL A 37 24.33 23.37 4.85
CA VAL A 37 23.63 23.38 6.15
C VAL A 37 22.11 23.37 5.99
N GLN A 38 21.57 24.12 5.01
CA GLN A 38 20.12 24.23 4.81
C GLN A 38 19.50 22.95 4.21
N CYS A 39 20.26 22.16 3.46
CA CYS A 39 19.76 20.98 2.75
C CYS A 39 19.22 19.89 3.71
N PRO A 40 19.98 19.46 4.75
CA PRO A 40 19.48 18.53 5.76
C PRO A 40 18.19 19.00 6.46
N ILE A 41 18.06 20.31 6.70
CA ILE A 41 16.89 20.91 7.37
C ILE A 41 15.64 20.78 6.50
N GLU A 42 15.72 21.20 5.23
CA GLU A 42 14.60 21.10 4.28
C GLU A 42 14.23 19.64 3.98
N LYS A 43 15.23 18.76 3.90
CA LYS A 43 15.02 17.32 3.77
C LYS A 43 14.26 16.76 4.96
N LYS A 44 14.65 17.11 6.19
CA LYS A 44 13.94 16.69 7.43
C LYS A 44 12.50 17.22 7.46
N LYS A 45 12.28 18.46 7.00
CA LYS A 45 10.93 19.06 6.91
C LYS A 45 10.04 18.29 5.94
N SER A 46 10.54 17.93 4.75
CA SER A 46 9.84 17.10 3.78
C SER A 46 9.54 15.68 4.29
N LEU A 47 10.50 15.09 5.01
CA LEU A 47 10.32 13.78 5.66
C LEU A 47 9.30 13.81 6.80
N ARG A 48 9.14 14.94 7.50
CA ARG A 48 8.06 15.11 8.49
C ARG A 48 6.71 15.29 7.81
N ALA A 49 6.66 16.01 6.69
CA ALA A 49 5.42 16.32 5.98
C ALA A 49 4.66 15.05 5.53
N ARG A 50 5.35 14.00 5.06
CA ARG A 50 4.70 12.72 4.72
C ARG A 50 3.90 12.13 5.88
N TYR A 51 4.40 12.19 7.12
CA TYR A 51 3.69 11.66 8.29
C TYR A 51 2.45 12.50 8.58
N SER A 52 2.53 13.82 8.44
CA SER A 52 1.36 14.69 8.56
C SER A 52 0.28 14.36 7.53
N TYR A 53 0.64 14.10 6.27
CA TYR A 53 -0.31 13.62 5.26
C TYR A 53 -0.88 12.24 5.60
N GLY A 54 -0.05 11.32 6.13
CA GLY A 54 -0.50 10.03 6.64
C GLY A 54 -1.55 10.16 7.76
N ILE A 55 -1.34 11.09 8.70
CA ILE A 55 -2.29 11.39 9.78
C ILE A 55 -3.58 11.99 9.21
N VAL A 56 -3.50 12.93 8.27
CA VAL A 56 -4.67 13.50 7.58
C VAL A 56 -5.49 12.40 6.90
N PHE A 57 -4.83 11.49 6.21
CA PHE A 57 -5.48 10.35 5.55
C PHE A 57 -6.15 9.42 6.57
N LEU A 58 -5.47 9.09 7.68
CA LEU A 58 -6.05 8.31 8.78
C LEU A 58 -7.30 8.98 9.37
N ILE A 59 -7.23 10.27 9.71
CA ILE A 59 -8.38 11.03 10.22
C ILE A 59 -9.53 10.99 9.23
N THR A 60 -9.25 11.13 7.94
CA THR A 60 -10.29 11.10 6.89
C THR A 60 -10.94 9.72 6.78
N ASN A 61 -10.17 8.63 6.93
CA ASN A 61 -10.71 7.26 6.98
C ASN A 61 -11.60 7.05 8.22
N LEU A 62 -11.19 7.59 9.37
CA LEU A 62 -12.01 7.55 10.59
C LEU A 62 -13.31 8.36 10.42
N ILE A 63 -13.25 9.54 9.79
CA ILE A 63 -14.44 10.33 9.45
C ILE A 63 -15.36 9.53 8.51
N ALA A 64 -14.82 8.92 7.45
CA ALA A 64 -15.62 8.09 6.54
C ALA A 64 -16.32 6.93 7.28
N TRP A 65 -15.63 6.31 8.23
CA TRP A 65 -16.21 5.27 9.08
C TRP A 65 -17.32 5.82 9.98
N LEU A 66 -17.11 6.99 10.61
CA LEU A 66 -18.15 7.63 11.42
C LEU A 66 -19.42 7.94 10.60
N PHE A 67 -19.25 8.45 9.38
CA PHE A 67 -20.38 8.69 8.48
C PHE A 67 -21.09 7.38 8.08
N ARG A 68 -20.33 6.31 7.84
CA ARG A 68 -20.88 5.01 7.47
C ARG A 68 -21.68 4.36 8.61
N ASP A 69 -21.17 4.34 9.83
CA ASP A 69 -21.77 3.55 10.91
C ASP A 69 -22.74 4.38 11.79
N TYR A 70 -22.59 5.71 11.82
CA TYR A 70 -23.32 6.62 12.72
C TYR A 70 -23.99 7.82 12.03
N GLY A 71 -23.80 8.01 10.73
CA GLY A 71 -24.20 9.25 10.08
C GLY A 71 -25.69 9.55 10.13
N GLU A 72 -26.55 8.52 10.20
CA GLU A 72 -28.01 8.65 10.36
C GLU A 72 -28.40 9.43 11.62
N ARG A 73 -27.66 9.26 12.72
CA ARG A 73 -27.92 9.96 13.99
C ARG A 73 -27.30 11.35 14.05
N ALA A 74 -26.23 11.59 13.28
CA ALA A 74 -25.41 12.79 13.40
C ALA A 74 -25.89 13.97 12.53
N LEU A 75 -26.61 13.72 11.42
CA LEU A 75 -26.92 14.76 10.42
C LEU A 75 -28.37 14.75 9.91
N PRO A 76 -29.39 15.04 10.76
CA PRO A 76 -30.77 15.22 10.29
C PRO A 76 -31.00 16.52 9.47
N LEU A 77 -30.00 17.41 9.36
CA LEU A 77 -30.21 18.81 8.91
C LEU A 77 -29.82 19.11 7.44
N LEU A 78 -29.23 18.17 6.70
CA LEU A 78 -28.82 18.41 5.31
C LEU A 78 -29.93 17.99 4.33
N HIS A 79 -30.05 18.71 3.20
CA HIS A 79 -30.88 18.39 2.01
C HIS A 79 -30.67 16.95 1.43
N TYR A 80 -29.76 16.20 2.04
CA TYR A 80 -29.39 14.81 1.86
C TYR A 80 -30.56 13.82 2.00
N THR A 81 -31.55 14.13 2.84
CA THR A 81 -32.73 13.30 3.10
C THR A 81 -33.70 13.19 1.91
N LYS A 82 -33.62 14.08 0.93
CA LYS A 82 -34.51 14.07 -0.26
C LYS A 82 -33.93 13.27 -1.43
N ALA A 83 -32.64 12.92 -1.38
CA ALA A 83 -31.90 12.29 -2.49
C ALA A 83 -31.81 10.76 -2.38
N CYS A 84 -31.91 10.21 -1.18
CA CYS A 84 -32.26 8.81 -0.97
C CYS A 84 -33.79 8.80 -0.80
N GLY A 85 -34.51 8.03 -1.63
CA GLY A 85 -35.96 7.92 -1.54
C GLY A 85 -36.43 7.23 -0.26
N ILE A 86 -37.65 6.67 -0.29
CA ILE A 86 -38.29 6.00 0.85
C ILE A 86 -37.65 4.63 1.17
N GLU A 87 -36.78 4.10 0.30
CA GLU A 87 -35.92 2.93 0.58
C GLU A 87 -34.59 3.41 1.18
N GLU A 88 -34.52 3.42 2.52
CA GLU A 88 -33.89 2.42 3.41
C GLU A 88 -32.40 2.74 3.71
N GLU A 89 -32.03 2.61 4.98
CA GLU A 89 -30.79 2.99 5.68
C GLU A 89 -29.47 2.81 4.90
N ASP A 90 -29.43 1.86 3.96
CA ASP A 90 -28.26 1.49 3.16
C ASP A 90 -27.77 2.57 2.20
N CYS A 91 -28.68 3.41 1.66
CA CYS A 91 -28.29 4.56 0.84
C CYS A 91 -27.48 5.57 1.67
N PHE A 92 -27.75 5.70 2.97
CA PHE A 92 -27.05 6.64 3.84
C PHE A 92 -25.57 6.24 4.00
N HIS A 93 -25.31 4.95 4.25
CA HIS A 93 -23.98 4.42 4.54
C HIS A 93 -23.03 4.55 3.35
N THR A 94 -23.41 3.97 2.21
CA THR A 94 -22.60 3.95 0.99
C THR A 94 -22.30 5.36 0.48
N MET A 95 -23.34 6.20 0.45
CA MET A 95 -23.24 7.54 -0.11
C MET A 95 -22.49 8.53 0.80
N GLY A 96 -22.48 8.30 2.11
CA GLY A 96 -21.67 9.06 3.06
C GLY A 96 -20.16 8.79 2.87
N VAL A 97 -19.79 7.51 2.76
CA VAL A 97 -18.40 7.08 2.51
C VAL A 97 -17.89 7.65 1.19
N LEU A 98 -18.67 7.52 0.11
CA LEU A 98 -18.27 8.02 -1.21
C LEU A 98 -18.05 9.53 -1.23
N ARG A 99 -18.83 10.31 -0.48
CA ARG A 99 -18.63 11.77 -0.37
C ARG A 99 -17.35 12.14 0.37
N VAL A 100 -17.09 11.52 1.52
CA VAL A 100 -15.85 11.74 2.28
C VAL A 100 -14.63 11.32 1.46
N SER A 101 -14.74 10.18 0.76
CA SER A 101 -13.72 9.70 -0.17
C SER A 101 -13.47 10.67 -1.32
N LEU A 102 -14.52 11.18 -1.97
CA LEU A 102 -14.38 12.16 -3.05
C LEU A 102 -13.66 13.43 -2.56
N GLY A 103 -13.97 13.91 -1.36
CA GLY A 103 -13.28 15.06 -0.79
C GLY A 103 -11.80 14.78 -0.51
N CYS A 104 -11.50 13.60 0.04
CA CYS A 104 -10.13 13.14 0.24
C CYS A 104 -9.36 13.04 -1.09
N PHE A 105 -10.00 12.46 -2.12
CA PHE A 105 -9.45 12.37 -3.47
C PHE A 105 -9.14 13.76 -4.03
N ILE A 106 -10.09 14.72 -3.96
CA ILE A 106 -9.90 16.09 -4.44
C ILE A 106 -8.70 16.76 -3.74
N PHE A 107 -8.57 16.61 -2.42
CA PHE A 107 -7.45 17.16 -1.67
C PHE A 107 -6.10 16.62 -2.16
N PHE A 108 -5.93 15.29 -2.16
CA PHE A 108 -4.68 14.67 -2.56
C PHE A 108 -4.38 14.84 -4.06
N PHE A 109 -5.41 14.87 -4.91
CA PHE A 109 -5.25 15.15 -6.33
C PHE A 109 -4.82 16.62 -6.57
N THR A 110 -5.35 17.57 -5.81
CA THR A 110 -4.88 18.97 -5.84
C THR A 110 -3.42 19.07 -5.40
N MET A 111 -3.04 18.34 -4.34
CA MET A 111 -1.64 18.25 -3.91
C MET A 111 -0.76 17.60 -4.98
N PHE A 112 -1.25 16.59 -5.71
CA PHE A 112 -0.54 15.99 -6.84
C PHE A 112 -0.29 17.02 -7.95
N LEU A 113 -1.32 17.72 -8.43
CA LEU A 113 -1.20 18.71 -9.49
C LEU A 113 -0.22 19.84 -9.14
N THR A 114 -0.20 20.25 -7.88
CA THR A 114 0.66 21.34 -7.41
C THR A 114 2.12 20.93 -7.13
N THR A 115 2.41 19.62 -7.04
CA THR A 115 3.74 19.10 -6.65
C THR A 115 4.38 18.12 -7.64
N CYS A 116 3.70 17.73 -8.72
CA CYS A 116 4.09 16.63 -9.61
C CYS A 116 5.46 16.77 -10.31
N TYR A 117 5.94 17.98 -10.59
CA TYR A 117 7.27 18.19 -11.18
C TYR A 117 8.34 18.70 -10.21
N THR A 118 8.13 18.57 -8.91
CA THR A 118 9.16 18.97 -7.94
C THR A 118 10.36 18.04 -8.07
N ARG A 119 11.57 18.59 -8.20
CA ARG A 119 12.80 17.80 -8.27
C ARG A 119 13.78 18.16 -7.17
N LYS A 120 13.91 19.45 -6.85
CA LYS A 120 14.86 19.97 -5.87
C LYS A 120 14.21 20.45 -4.58
N LEU A 121 14.98 20.46 -3.50
CA LEU A 121 14.55 20.92 -2.17
C LEU A 121 14.33 22.44 -2.11
N TYR A 122 15.03 23.23 -2.93
CA TYR A 122 14.96 24.70 -2.91
C TYR A 122 13.89 25.29 -3.84
N GLU A 123 12.99 24.47 -4.37
CA GLU A 123 11.89 24.93 -5.20
C GLU A 123 10.69 25.41 -4.35
N ALA A 124 9.97 26.42 -4.84
CA ALA A 124 8.74 26.91 -4.18
C ALA A 124 7.71 25.79 -3.94
N ARG A 125 7.69 24.77 -4.82
CA ARG A 125 6.83 23.60 -4.68
C ARG A 125 7.20 22.70 -3.50
N ASN A 126 8.48 22.63 -3.11
CA ASN A 126 8.89 21.97 -1.88
C ASN A 126 8.42 22.75 -0.64
N ALA A 127 8.51 24.08 -0.68
CA ALA A 127 7.98 24.93 0.40
C ALA A 127 6.45 24.78 0.54
N TRP A 128 5.72 24.68 -0.58
CA TRP A 128 4.31 24.33 -0.62
C TRP A 128 4.07 22.93 -0.03
N HIS A 129 4.75 21.89 -0.49
CA HIS A 129 4.58 20.50 -0.02
C HIS A 129 4.86 20.33 1.48
N SER A 130 5.93 20.96 1.97
CA SER A 130 6.45 20.75 3.33
C SER A 130 5.95 21.76 4.36
N GLY A 131 5.41 22.91 3.91
CA GLY A 131 4.96 24.02 4.75
C GLY A 131 3.48 24.36 4.58
N TRP A 132 3.11 25.63 4.78
CA TRP A 132 1.78 26.20 4.43
C TRP A 132 0.57 25.38 4.92
N TRP A 133 0.69 24.77 6.11
CA TRP A 133 -0.32 23.86 6.65
C TRP A 133 -1.67 24.51 6.87
N ALA A 134 -1.72 25.77 7.31
CA ALA A 134 -2.97 26.51 7.49
C ALA A 134 -3.79 26.57 6.19
N LEU A 135 -3.15 26.91 5.07
CA LEU A 135 -3.82 26.95 3.76
C LEU A 135 -4.28 25.55 3.32
N LYS A 136 -3.48 24.52 3.58
CA LYS A 136 -3.86 23.13 3.27
C LYS A 136 -5.04 22.65 4.10
N PHE A 137 -5.13 23.01 5.37
CA PHE A 137 -6.29 22.67 6.19
C PHE A 137 -7.55 23.35 5.68
N ILE A 138 -7.46 24.60 5.20
CA ILE A 138 -8.58 25.27 4.53
C ILE A 138 -8.99 24.50 3.27
N ILE A 139 -8.04 24.15 2.40
CA ILE A 139 -8.31 23.36 1.18
C ILE A 139 -8.92 22.00 1.54
N LEU A 140 -8.39 21.32 2.55
CA LEU A 140 -8.91 20.03 3.03
C LEU A 140 -10.37 20.17 3.48
N THR A 141 -10.69 21.12 4.35
CA THR A 141 -12.05 21.36 4.83
C THR A 141 -13.01 21.65 3.68
N ILE A 142 -12.61 22.53 2.74
CA ILE A 142 -13.41 22.84 1.55
C ILE A 142 -13.62 21.59 0.70
N SER A 143 -12.55 20.82 0.44
CA SER A 143 -12.63 19.60 -0.36
C SER A 143 -13.53 18.54 0.26
N LEU A 144 -13.55 18.41 1.59
CA LEU A 144 -14.44 17.50 2.31
C LEU A 144 -15.89 18.00 2.34
N ALA A 145 -16.12 19.30 2.34
CA ALA A 145 -17.46 19.89 2.37
C ALA A 145 -18.16 19.86 1.00
N ILE A 146 -17.45 20.15 -0.10
CA ILE A 146 -18.01 20.26 -1.46
C ILE A 146 -18.85 19.02 -1.86
N PRO A 147 -18.39 17.77 -1.67
CA PRO A 147 -19.16 16.57 -2.02
C PRO A 147 -20.56 16.46 -1.40
N PHE A 148 -20.81 17.12 -0.26
CA PHE A 148 -22.12 17.12 0.38
C PHE A 148 -23.16 18.00 -0.33
N PHE A 149 -22.71 18.92 -1.18
CA PHE A 149 -23.59 19.73 -2.03
C PHE A 149 -23.82 19.09 -3.42
N ILE A 150 -23.12 17.99 -3.73
CA ILE A 150 -23.23 17.30 -5.01
C ILE A 150 -24.43 16.31 -4.98
N PRO A 151 -25.31 16.35 -6.00
CA PRO A 151 -26.42 15.40 -6.13
C PRO A 151 -25.95 13.93 -6.17
N SER A 152 -26.77 13.03 -5.62
CA SER A 152 -26.43 11.60 -5.48
C SER A 152 -26.06 10.91 -6.80
N TYR A 153 -26.68 11.30 -7.91
CA TYR A 153 -26.35 10.77 -9.24
C TYR A 153 -24.84 10.90 -9.58
N TYR A 154 -24.23 12.06 -9.34
CA TYR A 154 -22.80 12.26 -9.62
C TYR A 154 -21.89 11.51 -8.64
N ILE A 155 -22.36 11.30 -7.40
CA ILE A 155 -21.62 10.51 -6.42
C ILE A 155 -21.60 9.02 -6.79
N GLN A 156 -22.66 8.50 -7.39
CA GLN A 156 -22.68 7.14 -7.94
C GLN A 156 -21.71 6.99 -9.11
N ILE A 157 -21.66 7.97 -10.03
CA ILE A 157 -20.64 8.01 -11.09
C ILE A 157 -19.23 8.00 -10.50
N TYR A 158 -19.00 8.80 -9.44
CA TYR A 158 -17.73 8.76 -8.71
C TYR A 158 -17.45 7.38 -8.10
N GLY A 159 -18.45 6.69 -7.55
CA GLY A 159 -18.27 5.33 -7.01
C GLY A 159 -17.82 4.33 -8.08
N GLU A 160 -18.37 4.40 -9.29
CA GLU A 160 -17.92 3.60 -10.44
C GLU A 160 -16.49 3.95 -10.86
N LEU A 161 -16.14 5.25 -10.90
CA LEU A 161 -14.78 5.70 -11.15
C LEU A 161 -13.80 5.22 -10.05
N ALA A 162 -14.24 5.27 -8.80
CA ALA A 162 -13.47 4.86 -7.64
C ALA A 162 -13.22 3.34 -7.65
N ARG A 163 -14.12 2.53 -8.20
CA ARG A 163 -13.88 1.09 -8.44
C ARG A 163 -12.68 0.86 -9.35
N VAL A 164 -12.58 1.61 -10.45
CA VAL A 164 -11.44 1.54 -11.38
C VAL A 164 -10.16 2.06 -10.70
N GLY A 165 -10.23 3.21 -10.03
CA GLY A 165 -9.08 3.79 -9.32
C GLY A 165 -8.55 2.90 -8.19
N ALA A 166 -9.44 2.22 -7.47
CA ALA A 166 -9.09 1.21 -6.46
C ALA A 166 -8.36 0.01 -7.07
N GLY A 167 -8.76 -0.43 -8.27
CA GLY A 167 -8.04 -1.46 -9.03
C GLY A 167 -6.62 -1.01 -9.39
N VAL A 168 -6.45 0.23 -9.85
CA VAL A 168 -5.11 0.81 -10.13
C VAL A 168 -4.28 0.87 -8.85
N PHE A 169 -4.87 1.29 -7.73
CA PHE A 169 -4.20 1.32 -6.43
C PHE A 169 -3.69 -0.07 -6.02
N LEU A 170 -4.52 -1.11 -6.16
CA LEU A 170 -4.14 -2.50 -5.84
C LEU A 170 -2.93 -2.97 -6.66
N ILE A 171 -2.87 -2.64 -7.96
CA ILE A 171 -1.72 -2.97 -8.80
C ILE A 171 -0.45 -2.24 -8.32
N LEU A 172 -0.54 -0.95 -8.00
CA LEU A 172 0.60 -0.18 -7.48
C LEU A 172 1.07 -0.74 -6.12
N GLN A 173 0.14 -1.00 -5.21
CA GLN A 173 0.42 -1.59 -3.91
C GLN A 173 1.09 -2.96 -4.07
N LEU A 174 0.60 -3.79 -4.99
CA LEU A 174 1.14 -5.11 -5.25
C LEU A 174 2.59 -5.06 -5.76
N ILE A 175 2.87 -4.18 -6.73
CA ILE A 175 4.23 -3.99 -7.24
C ILE A 175 5.18 -3.56 -6.10
N SER A 176 4.72 -2.64 -5.24
CA SER A 176 5.49 -2.18 -4.07
C SER A 176 5.74 -3.32 -3.07
N VAL A 177 4.72 -4.13 -2.76
CA VAL A 177 4.87 -5.30 -1.87
C VAL A 177 5.88 -6.31 -2.44
N ILE A 178 5.88 -6.58 -3.74
CA ILE A 178 6.82 -7.53 -4.35
C ILE A 178 8.26 -7.00 -4.28
N GLU A 179 8.48 -5.70 -4.52
CA GLU A 179 9.81 -5.11 -4.33
C GLU A 179 10.23 -5.12 -2.86
N PHE A 180 9.32 -4.86 -1.93
CA PHE A 180 9.58 -4.99 -0.51
C PHE A 180 9.97 -6.43 -0.12
N ILE A 181 9.29 -7.45 -0.66
CA ILE A 181 9.66 -8.86 -0.47
C ILE A 181 11.06 -9.14 -1.04
N THR A 182 11.40 -8.56 -2.19
CA THR A 182 12.72 -8.72 -2.82
C THR A 182 13.82 -8.04 -1.99
N TRP A 183 13.55 -6.84 -1.48
CA TRP A 183 14.43 -6.15 -0.55
C TRP A 183 14.63 -6.95 0.73
N TRP A 184 13.55 -7.50 1.30
CA TRP A 184 13.59 -8.36 2.48
C TRP A 184 14.45 -9.61 2.20
N ASN A 185 14.24 -10.26 1.07
CA ASN A 185 15.05 -11.41 0.64
C ASN A 185 16.56 -11.08 0.62
N ASN A 186 16.94 -9.95 0.02
CA ASN A 186 18.34 -9.52 -0.08
C ASN A 186 18.92 -9.09 1.28
N TYR A 187 18.08 -8.61 2.21
CA TYR A 187 18.52 -8.26 3.57
C TYR A 187 18.90 -9.50 4.39
N TRP A 188 18.10 -10.57 4.30
CA TRP A 188 18.38 -11.82 5.04
C TRP A 188 19.38 -12.74 4.32
N MET A 189 19.45 -12.66 2.99
CA MET A 189 20.42 -13.35 2.15
C MET A 189 21.23 -12.36 1.31
N PRO A 190 22.16 -11.60 1.93
CA PRO A 190 23.11 -10.79 1.18
C PRO A 190 24.01 -11.65 0.30
N ASP A 191 24.44 -11.12 -0.84
CA ASP A 191 25.28 -11.82 -1.82
C ASP A 191 26.67 -12.19 -1.28
N ASP A 192 27.08 -11.58 -0.17
CA ASP A 192 28.30 -11.92 0.58
C ASP A 192 28.15 -13.31 1.19
N ARG A 193 28.77 -14.29 0.52
CA ARG A 193 28.65 -15.75 0.77
C ARG A 193 29.24 -16.20 2.11
N ASN A 194 28.74 -15.68 3.23
CA ASN A 194 29.02 -16.25 4.53
C ASN A 194 28.19 -17.53 4.73
N LYS A 195 28.82 -18.63 5.17
CA LYS A 195 28.15 -19.92 5.39
C LYS A 195 26.96 -19.80 6.36
N SER A 196 27.02 -18.87 7.32
CA SER A 196 25.93 -18.61 8.27
C SER A 196 24.69 -17.97 7.63
N SER A 197 24.87 -17.09 6.63
CA SER A 197 23.76 -16.43 5.92
C SER A 197 22.99 -17.42 5.03
N CYS A 198 23.68 -18.36 4.37
CA CYS A 198 23.04 -19.41 3.59
C CYS A 198 22.19 -20.36 4.45
N SER A 199 22.70 -20.75 5.62
CA SER A 199 21.96 -21.58 6.59
C SER A 199 20.71 -20.87 7.11
N LEU A 200 20.84 -19.58 7.43
CA LEU A 200 19.71 -18.76 7.91
C LEU A 200 18.64 -18.54 6.82
N GLY A 201 19.05 -18.31 5.57
CA GLY A 201 18.13 -18.17 4.45
C GLY A 201 17.31 -19.45 4.19
N LEU A 202 17.95 -20.62 4.26
CA LEU A 202 17.26 -21.91 4.12
C LEU A 202 16.30 -22.19 5.28
N PHE A 203 16.70 -21.87 6.52
CA PHE A 203 15.84 -21.98 7.69
C PHE A 203 14.58 -21.10 7.56
N MET A 204 14.77 -19.82 7.23
CA MET A 204 13.66 -18.87 7.05
C MET A 204 12.75 -19.30 5.89
N SER A 205 13.33 -19.76 4.78
CA SER A 205 12.55 -20.25 3.64
C SER A 205 11.69 -21.45 4.03
N THR A 206 12.25 -22.39 4.80
CA THR A 206 11.53 -23.58 5.27
C THR A 206 10.36 -23.17 6.16
N LEU A 207 10.57 -22.20 7.07
CA LEU A 207 9.53 -21.68 7.95
C LEU A 207 8.35 -21.07 7.15
N PHE A 208 8.63 -20.25 6.14
CA PHE A 208 7.57 -19.67 5.30
C PHE A 208 6.79 -20.72 4.51
N TYR A 209 7.45 -21.75 3.97
CA TYR A 209 6.74 -22.84 3.28
C TYR A 209 5.89 -23.67 4.24
N ILE A 210 6.40 -24.00 5.43
CA ILE A 210 5.61 -24.69 6.46
C ILE A 210 4.38 -23.86 6.84
N ALA A 211 4.55 -22.56 7.09
CA ALA A 211 3.44 -21.68 7.40
C ALA A 211 2.40 -21.63 6.27
N SER A 212 2.85 -21.59 5.02
CA SER A 212 1.97 -21.58 3.83
C SER A 212 1.17 -22.88 3.70
N VAL A 213 1.81 -24.04 3.88
CA VAL A 213 1.15 -25.36 3.85
C VAL A 213 0.17 -25.51 5.01
N CYS A 214 0.55 -25.10 6.23
CA CYS A 214 -0.35 -25.08 7.38
C CYS A 214 -1.57 -24.20 7.11
N GLY A 215 -1.39 -23.02 6.50
CA GLY A 215 -2.48 -22.14 6.09
C GLY A 215 -3.45 -22.81 5.12
N LEU A 216 -2.93 -23.51 4.10
CA LEU A 216 -3.75 -24.28 3.15
C LEU A 216 -4.55 -25.40 3.85
N VAL A 217 -3.91 -26.16 4.75
CA VAL A 217 -4.57 -27.25 5.49
C VAL A 217 -5.70 -26.70 6.38
N VAL A 218 -5.44 -25.60 7.09
CA VAL A 218 -6.46 -24.93 7.92
C VAL A 218 -7.61 -24.41 7.06
N MET A 219 -7.33 -23.83 5.90
CA MET A 219 -8.38 -23.39 4.96
C MET A 219 -9.24 -24.55 4.47
N TYR A 220 -8.62 -25.67 4.09
CA TYR A 220 -9.38 -26.85 3.67
C TYR A 220 -10.27 -27.37 4.80
N ALA A 221 -9.73 -27.47 6.02
CA ALA A 221 -10.47 -27.96 7.17
C ALA A 221 -11.64 -27.03 7.55
N LEU A 222 -11.47 -25.72 7.52
CA LEU A 222 -12.47 -24.78 8.01
C LEU A 222 -13.50 -24.36 6.95
N TYR A 223 -13.10 -24.22 5.68
CA TYR A 223 -13.94 -23.59 4.63
C TYR A 223 -14.27 -24.53 3.46
N ALA A 224 -13.66 -25.72 3.39
CA ALA A 224 -13.83 -26.66 2.28
C ALA A 224 -14.03 -28.13 2.74
N SER A 225 -14.46 -28.34 3.99
CA SER A 225 -14.72 -29.68 4.55
C SER A 225 -15.85 -30.46 3.87
N LYS A 226 -16.71 -29.80 3.08
CA LYS A 226 -17.86 -30.42 2.41
C LYS A 226 -17.70 -30.31 0.89
N PRO A 227 -18.09 -31.35 0.11
CA PRO A 227 -18.00 -31.31 -1.35
C PRO A 227 -18.92 -30.26 -1.99
N SER A 228 -19.94 -29.78 -1.25
CA SER A 228 -20.80 -28.68 -1.69
C SER A 228 -20.09 -27.32 -1.75
N CYS A 229 -18.92 -27.17 -1.12
CA CYS A 229 -18.14 -25.93 -1.08
C CYS A 229 -17.22 -25.79 -2.30
N THR A 230 -17.76 -25.98 -3.49
CA THR A 230 -17.00 -26.10 -4.76
C THR A 230 -16.13 -24.87 -5.04
N LEU A 231 -16.64 -23.68 -4.75
CA LEU A 231 -15.94 -22.42 -4.99
C LEU A 231 -14.76 -22.23 -4.04
N ASN A 232 -14.93 -22.49 -2.74
CA ASN A 232 -13.84 -22.44 -1.76
C ASN A 232 -12.78 -23.53 -2.06
N ILE A 233 -13.21 -24.74 -2.44
CA ILE A 233 -12.30 -25.81 -2.90
C ILE A 233 -11.48 -25.31 -4.09
N PHE A 234 -12.12 -24.69 -5.10
CA PHE A 234 -11.44 -24.18 -6.28
C PHE A 234 -10.39 -23.11 -5.92
N PHE A 235 -10.74 -22.11 -5.10
CA PHE A 235 -9.80 -21.08 -4.68
C PHE A 235 -8.58 -21.65 -3.97
N ILE A 236 -8.78 -22.50 -2.95
CA ILE A 236 -7.68 -23.07 -2.17
C ILE A 236 -6.81 -24.00 -3.05
N THR A 237 -7.44 -24.79 -3.93
CA THR A 237 -6.71 -25.67 -4.87
C THR A 237 -5.85 -24.86 -5.82
N TRP A 238 -6.40 -23.78 -6.37
CA TRP A 238 -5.68 -22.91 -7.29
C TRP A 238 -4.50 -22.20 -6.62
N THR A 239 -4.68 -21.69 -5.39
CA THR A 239 -3.59 -21.13 -4.58
C THR A 239 -2.47 -22.16 -4.35
N ALA A 240 -2.83 -23.42 -4.06
CA ALA A 240 -1.85 -24.49 -3.90
C ALA A 240 -1.07 -24.78 -5.21
N ILE A 241 -1.74 -24.76 -6.37
CA ILE A 241 -1.10 -24.87 -7.68
C ILE A 241 -0.12 -23.71 -7.91
N LEU A 242 -0.55 -22.47 -7.65
CA LEU A 242 0.31 -21.28 -7.79
C LEU A 242 1.57 -21.38 -6.91
N LEU A 243 1.43 -21.86 -5.67
CA LEU A 243 2.56 -22.10 -4.77
C LEU A 243 3.57 -23.08 -5.38
N VAL A 244 3.10 -24.24 -5.87
CA VAL A 244 3.97 -25.25 -6.49
C VAL A 244 4.66 -24.69 -7.74
N VAL A 245 3.93 -23.97 -8.60
CA VAL A 245 4.47 -23.35 -9.81
C VAL A 245 5.56 -22.32 -9.47
N MET A 246 5.32 -21.44 -8.50
CA MET A 246 6.32 -20.46 -8.06
C MET A 246 7.57 -21.14 -7.49
N MET A 247 7.41 -22.21 -6.70
CA MET A 247 8.54 -22.98 -6.16
C MET A 247 9.39 -23.61 -7.27
N ILE A 248 8.75 -24.27 -8.25
CA ILE A 248 9.44 -24.91 -9.38
C ILE A 248 10.23 -23.88 -10.20
N ILE A 249 9.60 -22.74 -10.52
CA ILE A 249 10.21 -21.70 -11.35
C ILE A 249 11.38 -21.04 -10.61
N SER A 250 11.27 -20.80 -9.31
CA SER A 250 12.36 -20.22 -8.51
C SER A 250 13.58 -21.13 -8.39
N LEU A 251 13.38 -22.46 -8.40
CA LEU A 251 14.44 -23.46 -8.39
C LEU A 251 15.05 -23.73 -9.78
N HIS A 252 14.41 -23.27 -10.85
CA HIS A 252 14.89 -23.52 -12.20
C HIS A 252 16.30 -22.93 -12.39
N SER A 253 17.21 -23.71 -12.97
CA SER A 253 18.64 -23.41 -13.07
C SER A 253 18.96 -22.07 -13.75
N LYS A 254 18.12 -21.64 -14.69
CA LYS A 254 18.26 -20.33 -15.37
C LYS A 254 17.81 -19.12 -14.54
N VAL A 255 16.95 -19.33 -13.53
CA VAL A 255 16.42 -18.25 -12.67
C VAL A 255 17.24 -18.15 -11.38
N ASN A 256 17.40 -19.29 -10.68
CA ASN A 256 18.20 -19.48 -9.46
C ASN A 256 18.13 -18.31 -8.45
N ARG A 257 16.92 -17.85 -8.11
CA ARG A 257 16.68 -16.71 -7.19
C ARG A 257 16.67 -17.12 -5.70
N GLY A 258 16.87 -18.40 -5.41
CA GLY A 258 16.77 -18.96 -4.06
C GLY A 258 15.32 -19.20 -3.62
N LEU A 259 15.14 -20.03 -2.59
CA LEU A 259 13.81 -20.47 -2.13
C LEU A 259 13.10 -19.44 -1.23
N LEU A 260 13.84 -18.56 -0.55
CA LEU A 260 13.29 -17.63 0.43
C LEU A 260 12.29 -16.65 -0.18
N SER A 261 12.64 -16.01 -1.31
CA SER A 261 11.74 -15.12 -2.05
C SER A 261 10.41 -15.80 -2.40
N SER A 262 10.46 -17.03 -2.92
CA SER A 262 9.25 -17.80 -3.25
C SER A 262 8.46 -18.25 -2.02
N GLY A 263 9.12 -18.55 -0.90
CA GLY A 263 8.47 -18.89 0.36
C GLY A 263 7.70 -17.70 0.95
N ILE A 264 8.31 -16.50 0.97
CA ILE A 264 7.63 -15.28 1.43
C ILE A 264 6.43 -14.98 0.51
N MET A 265 6.60 -15.10 -0.81
CA MET A 265 5.52 -14.91 -1.77
C MET A 265 4.40 -15.95 -1.59
N ALA A 266 4.75 -17.21 -1.32
CA ALA A 266 3.79 -18.28 -1.01
C ALA A 266 2.93 -17.93 0.21
N SER A 267 3.55 -17.43 1.28
CA SER A 267 2.81 -16.99 2.47
C SER A 267 1.89 -15.81 2.16
N TYR A 268 2.33 -14.88 1.30
CA TYR A 268 1.52 -13.74 0.88
C TYR A 268 0.29 -14.16 0.06
N ILE A 269 0.42 -15.05 -0.92
CA ILE A 269 -0.74 -15.52 -1.70
C ILE A 269 -1.72 -16.35 -0.86
N VAL A 270 -1.21 -17.16 0.07
CA VAL A 270 -2.04 -17.90 1.03
C VAL A 270 -2.81 -16.94 1.94
N PHE A 271 -2.15 -15.86 2.39
CA PHE A 271 -2.81 -14.79 3.14
C PHE A 271 -3.90 -14.09 2.31
N LEU A 272 -3.64 -13.76 1.04
CA LEU A 272 -4.65 -13.15 0.17
C LEU A 272 -5.86 -14.07 -0.01
N CYS A 273 -5.63 -15.36 -0.29
CA CYS A 273 -6.68 -16.38 -0.39
C CYS A 273 -7.51 -16.46 0.90
N TRP A 274 -6.84 -16.54 2.06
CA TRP A 274 -7.49 -16.53 3.37
C TRP A 274 -8.40 -15.31 3.55
N THR A 275 -7.89 -14.11 3.23
CA THR A 275 -8.67 -12.87 3.35
C THR A 275 -9.83 -12.78 2.36
N ALA A 276 -9.75 -13.46 1.22
CA ALA A 276 -10.82 -13.51 0.22
C ALA A 276 -11.96 -14.43 0.66
N ILE A 277 -11.63 -15.62 1.17
CA ILE A 277 -12.62 -16.57 1.70
C ILE A 277 -13.30 -15.99 2.94
N ARG A 278 -12.56 -15.29 3.80
CA ARG A 278 -13.12 -14.55 4.95
C ARG A 278 -14.08 -13.42 4.57
N SER A 279 -14.05 -12.97 3.31
CA SER A 279 -14.97 -11.98 2.76
C SER A 279 -16.26 -12.59 2.21
N GLU A 280 -16.38 -13.92 2.17
CA GLU A 280 -17.59 -14.64 1.77
C GLU A 280 -18.78 -14.22 2.67
N PRO A 281 -19.98 -13.99 2.12
CA PRO A 281 -21.16 -13.65 2.91
C PRO A 281 -21.47 -14.72 3.98
N ALA A 282 -21.81 -14.28 5.20
CA ALA A 282 -22.10 -15.18 6.32
C ALA A 282 -23.36 -16.06 6.14
N SER A 283 -24.18 -15.83 5.11
CA SER A 283 -25.31 -16.68 4.74
C SER A 283 -24.87 -17.99 4.06
N GLU A 284 -23.60 -18.09 3.67
CA GLU A 284 -23.11 -19.26 2.95
C GLU A 284 -22.79 -20.44 3.87
N LYS A 285 -23.13 -21.64 3.39
CA LYS A 285 -23.01 -22.91 4.15
C LYS A 285 -21.56 -23.29 4.47
N CYS A 286 -20.60 -22.65 3.79
CA CYS A 286 -19.18 -22.96 3.81
C CYS A 286 -18.36 -21.98 4.67
N SER A 287 -18.98 -20.88 5.12
CA SER A 287 -18.34 -19.96 6.05
C SER A 287 -18.48 -20.50 7.49
N PRO A 288 -17.38 -20.72 8.22
CA PRO A 288 -17.40 -21.08 9.64
C PRO A 288 -17.93 -19.92 10.50
N GLN A 289 -18.16 -18.74 9.91
CA GLN A 289 -18.83 -17.61 10.52
C GLN A 289 -20.33 -17.92 10.67
N LYS A 290 -20.61 -18.89 11.54
CA LYS A 290 -21.94 -19.12 12.11
C LYS A 290 -22.46 -17.79 12.65
N GLN A 291 -23.77 -17.56 12.55
CA GLN A 291 -24.48 -16.51 13.29
C GLN A 291 -24.29 -16.71 14.81
N GLU A 292 -23.10 -16.51 15.34
CA GLU A 292 -22.92 -16.26 16.77
C GLU A 292 -23.42 -14.85 17.01
N ASN A 293 -24.64 -14.83 17.55
CA ASN A 293 -25.28 -13.76 18.30
C ASN A 293 -24.41 -12.51 18.47
N ALA A 294 -24.92 -11.43 17.90
CA ALA A 294 -24.40 -10.08 17.92
C ALA A 294 -24.09 -9.56 19.35
N HIS A 295 -22.98 -10.00 19.92
CA HIS A 295 -22.24 -9.28 20.96
C HIS A 295 -20.84 -8.96 20.43
N GLY A 296 -20.82 -8.21 19.33
CA GLY A 296 -19.63 -7.53 18.82
C GLY A 296 -19.23 -6.37 19.72
N GLY A 297 -18.72 -6.67 20.92
CA GLY A 297 -18.43 -5.67 21.95
C GLY A 297 -17.21 -4.81 21.63
N TRP A 298 -16.02 -5.41 21.61
CA TRP A 298 -14.74 -4.66 21.47
C TRP A 298 -13.76 -5.29 20.46
N THR A 299 -13.77 -6.62 20.31
CA THR A 299 -12.85 -7.34 19.41
C THR A 299 -13.11 -7.03 17.93
N THR A 300 -14.38 -6.86 17.55
CA THR A 300 -14.78 -6.44 16.19
C THR A 300 -14.35 -5.00 15.89
N VAL A 301 -14.53 -4.09 16.85
CA VAL A 301 -14.09 -2.69 16.75
C VAL A 301 -12.57 -2.61 16.63
N ILE A 302 -11.84 -3.35 17.46
CA ILE A 302 -10.37 -3.42 17.40
C ILE A 302 -9.92 -3.98 16.04
N GLY A 303 -10.52 -5.08 15.58
CA GLY A 303 -10.20 -5.66 14.27
C GLY A 303 -10.46 -4.67 13.12
N PHE A 304 -11.54 -3.89 13.21
CA PHE A 304 -11.87 -2.85 12.24
C PHE A 304 -10.84 -1.70 12.25
N LEU A 305 -10.42 -1.21 13.42
CA LEU A 305 -9.38 -0.18 13.53
C LEU A 305 -8.03 -0.67 13.03
N ILE A 306 -7.67 -1.93 13.31
CA ILE A 306 -6.46 -2.55 12.75
C ILE A 306 -6.53 -2.56 11.22
N ALA A 307 -7.68 -2.88 10.63
CA ALA A 307 -7.86 -2.86 9.18
C ALA A 307 -7.71 -1.44 8.61
N ILE A 308 -8.26 -0.40 9.25
CA ILE A 308 -8.02 1.00 8.87
C ILE A 308 -6.54 1.33 8.91
N CYS A 309 -5.85 1.01 10.01
CA CYS A 309 -4.42 1.23 10.13
C CYS A 309 -3.62 0.49 9.03
N ALA A 310 -4.01 -0.73 8.69
CA ALA A 310 -3.40 -1.50 7.62
C ALA A 310 -3.58 -0.83 6.25
N ILE A 311 -4.77 -0.30 5.94
CA ILE A 311 -5.04 0.45 4.70
C ILE A 311 -4.18 1.72 4.63
N VAL A 312 -4.10 2.47 5.72
CA VAL A 312 -3.27 3.68 5.81
C VAL A 312 -1.79 3.35 5.63
N MET A 313 -1.30 2.30 6.30
CA MET A 313 0.09 1.86 6.18
C MET A 313 0.41 1.35 4.78
N ALA A 314 -0.49 0.60 4.14
CA ALA A 314 -0.34 0.16 2.76
C ALA A 314 -0.26 1.35 1.79
N THR A 315 -1.13 2.35 1.96
CA THR A 315 -1.14 3.59 1.16
C THR A 315 0.14 4.39 1.38
N PHE A 316 0.55 4.56 2.64
CA PHE A 316 1.76 5.29 3.01
C PHE A 316 3.01 4.62 2.44
N SER A 317 3.15 3.30 2.63
CA SER A 317 4.29 2.53 2.14
C SER A 317 4.37 2.56 0.62
N THR A 318 3.24 2.37 -0.06
CA THR A 318 3.19 2.46 -1.53
C THR A 318 3.57 3.86 -1.99
N GLY A 319 3.10 4.91 -1.31
CA GLY A 319 3.35 6.30 -1.71
C GLY A 319 4.81 6.74 -1.56
N ILE A 320 5.56 6.18 -0.59
CA ILE A 320 6.99 6.48 -0.41
C ILE A 320 7.89 5.66 -1.36
N ASP A 321 7.41 4.54 -1.88
CA ASP A 321 8.14 3.63 -2.78
C ASP A 321 8.22 4.14 -4.23
N SER A 322 8.40 5.45 -4.40
CA SER A 322 8.48 6.08 -5.72
C SER A 322 9.68 5.62 -6.56
N GLN A 323 10.72 5.05 -5.93
CA GLN A 323 11.93 4.60 -6.61
C GLN A 323 11.68 3.34 -7.46
N THR A 324 10.82 2.44 -6.98
CA THR A 324 10.40 1.24 -7.71
C THR A 324 9.81 1.56 -9.07
N PHE A 325 9.11 2.68 -9.19
CA PHE A 325 8.40 3.11 -10.40
C PHE A 325 9.24 4.04 -11.30
N GLN A 326 10.54 4.24 -11.00
CA GLN A 326 11.41 5.03 -11.85
C GLN A 326 11.93 4.20 -13.04
N PHE A 327 11.60 4.65 -14.25
CA PHE A 327 12.05 4.01 -15.50
C PHE A 327 13.56 4.10 -15.73
N ARG A 328 14.27 5.03 -15.07
CA ARG A 328 15.73 5.21 -15.16
C ARG A 328 16.32 5.13 -13.76
N LYS A 329 16.91 3.97 -13.42
CA LYS A 329 17.57 3.72 -12.14
C LYS A 329 19.00 4.31 -12.07
N ASP A 330 19.58 4.71 -13.21
CA ASP A 330 20.99 5.12 -13.31
C ASP A 330 21.23 6.63 -13.13
N ALA A 331 20.23 7.40 -12.68
CA ALA A 331 20.41 8.82 -12.41
C ALA A 331 21.07 9.02 -11.04
N VAL A 332 22.26 9.62 -11.02
CA VAL A 332 22.96 10.00 -9.78
C VAL A 332 22.07 10.96 -8.98
N GLN A 333 21.68 10.55 -7.77
CA GLN A 333 20.87 11.39 -6.87
C GLN A 333 21.79 12.43 -6.22
N LEU A 334 21.47 13.71 -6.46
CA LEU A 334 22.22 14.83 -5.89
C LEU A 334 21.73 15.14 -4.48
N GLU A 335 22.58 15.78 -3.69
CA GLU A 335 22.29 16.08 -2.29
C GLU A 335 21.05 16.97 -2.12
N ASP A 336 20.81 17.88 -3.08
CA ASP A 336 19.68 18.81 -3.12
C ASP A 336 18.40 18.21 -3.73
N ASP A 337 18.41 16.93 -4.13
CA ASP A 337 17.23 16.23 -4.63
C ASP A 337 16.24 15.90 -3.50
N ILE A 338 14.96 15.94 -3.84
CA ILE A 338 13.91 15.54 -2.90
C ILE A 338 14.02 14.05 -2.51
N PRO A 339 13.69 13.69 -1.25
CA PRO A 339 13.87 12.33 -0.73
C PRO A 339 12.94 11.27 -1.35
N TYR A 340 11.80 11.70 -1.90
CA TYR A 340 10.83 10.86 -2.62
C TYR A 340 10.05 11.75 -3.59
N LYS A 341 9.45 11.17 -4.64
CA LYS A 341 8.68 11.95 -5.61
C LYS A 341 7.33 12.38 -5.01
N TYR A 342 7.17 13.68 -4.73
CA TYR A 342 5.95 14.22 -4.12
C TYR A 342 4.70 13.96 -4.96
N GLY A 343 4.79 14.10 -6.27
CA GLY A 343 3.69 13.75 -7.17
C GLY A 343 3.24 12.30 -7.02
N PHE A 344 4.18 11.36 -7.06
CA PHE A 344 3.87 9.94 -6.88
C PHE A 344 3.23 9.66 -5.51
N PHE A 345 3.76 10.27 -4.46
CA PHE A 345 3.19 10.16 -3.12
C PHE A 345 1.72 10.61 -3.08
N HIS A 346 1.41 11.79 -3.61
CA HIS A 346 0.05 12.33 -3.56
C HIS A 346 -0.94 11.61 -4.49
N ILE A 347 -0.51 11.16 -5.68
CA ILE A 347 -1.40 10.37 -6.55
C ILE A 347 -1.73 9.03 -5.91
N VAL A 348 -0.78 8.37 -5.24
CA VAL A 348 -1.04 7.12 -4.50
C VAL A 348 -2.03 7.35 -3.37
N PHE A 349 -1.95 8.46 -2.63
CA PHE A 349 -2.95 8.80 -1.61
C PHE A 349 -4.32 9.11 -2.20
N SER A 350 -4.40 9.75 -3.37
CA SER A 350 -5.67 10.00 -4.06
C SER A 350 -6.32 8.69 -4.54
N LEU A 351 -5.54 7.76 -5.08
CA LEU A 351 -6.01 6.42 -5.45
C LEU A 351 -6.35 5.58 -4.20
N GLY A 352 -5.59 5.74 -3.12
CA GLY A 352 -5.89 5.18 -1.81
C GLY A 352 -7.22 5.68 -1.25
N ALA A 353 -7.61 6.92 -1.56
CA ALA A 353 -8.90 7.47 -1.19
C ALA A 353 -10.08 6.73 -1.87
N MET A 354 -9.91 6.40 -3.15
CA MET A 354 -10.86 5.58 -3.92
C MET A 354 -10.88 4.13 -3.39
N TYR A 355 -9.71 3.58 -3.09
CA TYR A 355 -9.56 2.23 -2.55
C TYR A 355 -10.27 2.05 -1.20
N PHE A 356 -10.00 2.89 -0.20
CA PHE A 356 -10.66 2.73 1.12
C PHE A 356 -12.18 2.81 1.01
N ALA A 357 -12.70 3.64 0.09
CA ALA A 357 -14.12 3.77 -0.14
C ALA A 357 -14.73 2.46 -0.63
N MET A 358 -14.09 1.83 -1.61
CA MET A 358 -14.50 0.51 -2.10
C MET A 358 -14.46 -0.54 -1.00
N LEU A 359 -13.46 -0.52 -0.12
CA LEU A 359 -13.41 -1.45 1.00
C LEU A 359 -14.57 -1.26 1.99
N PHE A 360 -14.89 0.00 2.28
CA PHE A 360 -15.92 0.35 3.25
C PHE A 360 -17.33 0.02 2.76
N ILE A 361 -17.55 0.04 1.45
CA ILE A 361 -18.82 -0.35 0.80
C ILE A 361 -18.78 -1.79 0.25
N SER A 362 -17.74 -2.56 0.57
CA SER A 362 -17.59 -3.96 0.13
C SER A 362 -17.64 -4.16 -1.39
N TRP A 363 -17.08 -3.20 -2.15
CA TRP A 363 -16.98 -3.19 -3.62
C TRP A 363 -18.32 -3.17 -4.38
N ASN A 364 -19.42 -2.95 -3.67
CA ASN A 364 -20.75 -2.95 -4.25
C ASN A 364 -21.49 -1.66 -3.86
N LEU A 365 -21.99 -0.94 -4.87
CA LEU A 365 -22.71 0.32 -4.65
C LEU A 365 -24.16 0.10 -4.18
N GLU A 366 -24.71 -1.10 -4.39
CA GLU A 366 -26.12 -1.43 -4.16
C GLU A 366 -26.34 -2.31 -2.93
N SER A 367 -25.27 -2.82 -2.29
CA SER A 367 -25.43 -3.76 -1.16
C SER A 367 -25.51 -3.09 0.20
N SER A 368 -26.34 -3.66 1.09
CA SER A 368 -26.38 -3.35 2.51
C SER A 368 -25.06 -3.68 3.22
N THR A 369 -24.36 -2.69 3.75
CA THR A 369 -23.10 -2.91 4.52
C THR A 369 -23.40 -3.18 6.00
N ARG A 370 -22.83 -4.24 6.57
CA ARG A 370 -22.98 -4.52 8.02
C ARG A 370 -22.09 -3.59 8.85
N LYS A 371 -22.62 -3.02 9.94
CA LYS A 371 -21.84 -2.22 10.92
C LYS A 371 -20.60 -3.00 11.38
N TRP A 372 -19.47 -2.30 11.56
CA TRP A 372 -18.20 -2.90 11.99
C TRP A 372 -17.59 -3.96 11.06
N SER A 373 -18.03 -3.99 9.80
CA SER A 373 -17.44 -4.86 8.77
C SER A 373 -16.76 -4.04 7.68
N ILE A 374 -15.73 -4.61 7.06
CA ILE A 374 -15.05 -4.10 5.86
C ILE A 374 -15.02 -5.27 4.89
N ASP A 375 -15.22 -5.01 3.60
CA ASP A 375 -14.95 -5.99 2.55
C ASP A 375 -15.77 -7.28 2.66
N VAL A 376 -17.03 -7.25 3.10
CA VAL A 376 -17.85 -8.47 3.19
C VAL A 376 -18.81 -8.53 2.02
N GLY A 377 -18.64 -9.51 1.14
CA GLY A 377 -19.46 -9.69 -0.05
C GLY A 377 -18.71 -10.41 -1.18
N TRP A 378 -19.46 -11.02 -2.09
CA TRP A 378 -18.90 -11.75 -3.24
C TRP A 378 -18.01 -10.87 -4.12
N ALA A 379 -18.34 -9.58 -4.30
CA ALA A 379 -17.51 -8.65 -5.05
C ALA A 379 -16.12 -8.49 -4.42
N SER A 380 -16.07 -8.29 -3.10
CA SER A 380 -14.82 -8.22 -2.34
C SER A 380 -14.01 -9.52 -2.42
N THR A 381 -14.66 -10.68 -2.26
CA THR A 381 -14.01 -11.99 -2.40
C THR A 381 -13.32 -12.13 -3.75
N TRP A 382 -14.03 -11.84 -4.85
CA TRP A 382 -13.45 -11.92 -6.20
C TRP A 382 -12.33 -10.93 -6.43
N VAL A 383 -12.44 -9.69 -5.96
CA VAL A 383 -11.36 -8.70 -6.08
C VAL A 383 -10.08 -9.19 -5.39
N LYS A 384 -10.21 -9.79 -4.21
CA LYS A 384 -9.06 -10.34 -3.47
C LYS A 384 -8.43 -11.56 -4.15
N ILE A 385 -9.24 -12.48 -4.69
CA ILE A 385 -8.75 -13.63 -5.48
C ILE A 385 -8.06 -13.17 -6.76
N VAL A 386 -8.65 -12.23 -7.49
CA VAL A 386 -8.03 -11.68 -8.71
C VAL A 386 -6.73 -10.95 -8.36
N ASN A 387 -6.68 -10.22 -7.25
CA ASN A 387 -5.45 -9.60 -6.76
C ASN A 387 -4.36 -10.63 -6.43
N GLU A 388 -4.72 -11.79 -5.85
CA GLU A 388 -3.81 -12.92 -5.64
C GLU A 388 -3.24 -13.45 -6.97
N TRP A 389 -4.08 -13.62 -7.99
CA TRP A 389 -3.64 -14.11 -9.29
C TRP A 389 -2.68 -13.13 -9.97
N PHE A 390 -3.00 -11.83 -9.90
CA PHE A 390 -2.09 -10.79 -10.38
C PHE A 390 -0.78 -10.80 -9.58
N ALA A 391 -0.82 -11.02 -8.27
CA ALA A 391 0.37 -11.11 -7.43
C ALA A 391 1.31 -12.23 -7.90
N ALA A 392 0.78 -13.44 -8.03
CA ALA A 392 1.54 -14.58 -8.55
C ALA A 392 2.07 -14.32 -9.96
N THR A 393 1.24 -13.75 -10.84
CA THR A 393 1.61 -13.48 -12.24
C THR A 393 2.75 -12.45 -12.34
N ILE A 394 2.66 -11.33 -11.63
CA ILE A 394 3.70 -10.28 -11.64
C ILE A 394 4.99 -10.84 -11.03
N TYR A 395 4.90 -11.62 -9.96
CA TYR A 395 6.06 -12.27 -9.35
C TYR A 395 6.76 -13.22 -10.33
N LEU A 396 6.01 -14.14 -10.94
CA LEU A 396 6.53 -15.08 -11.94
C LEU A 396 7.16 -14.33 -13.12
N TRP A 397 6.49 -13.27 -13.61
CA TRP A 397 7.04 -12.45 -14.67
C TRP A 397 8.36 -11.78 -14.28
N LYS A 398 8.50 -11.27 -13.05
CA LYS A 398 9.77 -10.71 -12.55
C LYS A 398 10.90 -11.75 -12.50
N LEU A 399 10.59 -13.01 -12.22
CA LEU A 399 11.57 -14.10 -12.24
C LEU A 399 11.99 -14.47 -13.67
N ILE A 400 11.02 -14.55 -14.59
CA ILE A 400 11.23 -15.06 -15.95
C ILE A 400 11.79 -13.99 -16.90
N SER A 401 11.36 -12.72 -16.75
CA SER A 401 11.68 -11.62 -17.66
C SER A 401 13.18 -11.41 -17.91
N PRO A 402 14.06 -11.42 -16.88
CA PRO A 402 15.51 -11.29 -17.10
C PRO A 402 16.09 -12.44 -17.95
N VAL A 403 15.63 -13.68 -17.72
CA VAL A 403 16.10 -14.87 -18.44
C VAL A 403 15.68 -14.85 -19.90
N VAL A 404 14.42 -14.48 -20.18
CA VAL A 404 13.90 -14.35 -21.55
C VAL A 404 14.66 -13.24 -22.29
N ARG A 405 14.94 -12.11 -21.64
CA ARG A 405 15.67 -11.00 -22.25
C ARG A 405 17.13 -11.35 -22.52
N GLN A 406 17.82 -12.05 -21.63
CA GLN A 406 19.20 -12.49 -21.83
C GLN A 406 19.33 -13.48 -23.00
N ASN A 407 18.43 -14.48 -23.09
CA ASN A 407 18.44 -15.41 -24.23
C ASN A 407 18.21 -14.66 -25.56
N LYS A 408 17.34 -13.64 -25.58
CA LYS A 408 17.10 -12.83 -26.78
C LYS A 408 18.35 -12.05 -27.21
N ILE A 409 19.10 -11.48 -26.26
CA ILE A 409 20.35 -10.76 -26.55
C ILE A 409 21.40 -11.72 -27.08
N MET A 410 21.62 -12.85 -26.41
CA MET A 410 22.59 -13.87 -26.83
C MET A 410 22.29 -14.42 -28.22
N ASN A 411 21.02 -14.73 -28.53
CA ASN A 411 20.63 -15.18 -29.87
C ASN A 411 20.86 -14.11 -30.94
N HIS A 412 20.67 -12.83 -30.59
CA HIS A 412 20.91 -11.71 -31.52
C HIS A 412 22.41 -11.49 -31.77
N GLU A 413 23.25 -11.60 -30.74
CA GLU A 413 24.72 -11.52 -30.88
C GLU A 413 25.25 -12.67 -31.73
N VAL A 414 24.82 -13.91 -31.48
CA VAL A 414 25.20 -15.08 -32.28
C VAL A 414 24.79 -14.90 -33.75
N SER A 415 23.56 -14.43 -34.01
CA SER A 415 23.10 -14.18 -35.38
C SER A 415 23.91 -13.09 -36.10
N MET A 416 24.33 -12.04 -35.39
CA MET A 416 25.17 -10.98 -35.95
C MET A 416 26.60 -11.46 -36.23
N GLU A 417 27.13 -12.34 -35.37
CA GLU A 417 28.44 -12.93 -35.56
C GLU A 417 28.47 -13.90 -36.76
N GLU A 418 27.42 -14.69 -36.97
CA GLU A 418 27.27 -15.54 -38.16
C GLU A 418 27.16 -14.72 -39.45
N VAL A 419 26.37 -13.63 -39.44
CA VAL A 419 26.26 -12.71 -40.59
C VAL A 419 27.61 -12.06 -40.90
N ASN A 420 28.34 -11.56 -39.89
CA ASN A 420 29.66 -10.97 -40.09
C ASN A 420 30.70 -11.99 -40.61
N LYS A 421 30.66 -13.24 -40.15
CA LYS A 421 31.54 -14.30 -40.67
C LYS A 421 31.21 -14.64 -42.13
N SER A 422 29.93 -14.62 -42.51
CA SER A 422 29.52 -14.86 -43.90
C SER A 422 29.86 -13.72 -44.86
N ALA A 423 29.94 -12.48 -44.37
CA ALA A 423 30.30 -11.31 -45.17
C ALA A 423 31.82 -11.12 -45.32
N ALA A 424 32.63 -11.78 -44.48
CA ALA A 424 34.09 -11.73 -44.50
C ALA A 424 34.74 -12.91 -45.26
N ALA A 425 33.95 -13.90 -45.68
CA ALA A 425 34.34 -15.01 -46.54
C ALA A 425 33.87 -14.72 -47.98
#